data_AF-A0AA39FLQ7-F1
#
_entry.id   AF-A0AA39FLQ7-F1
#
_cell.length_a   1.000
_cell.length_b   1.000
_cell.length_c   1.000
_cell.angle_alpha   90.00
_cell.angle_beta   90.00
_cell.angle_gamma   90.00
#
_symmetry.space_group_name_H-M   'P 1'
#
loop_
_entity.id
_entity.type
_entity.pdbx_description
1 polymer ?
#
loop_
_entity_poly.entity_id
_entity_poly.type
_entity_poly.pdbx_seq_one_letter_code
_entity_poly.pdbx_strand_id
1 'polypeptide(L)'
;MSEACTLICLLVAQRISQSGLQLRSVENCPMLRIFIAESIVEGNKTHSQILRRGLVPHPYLNTEEALTYGGKRLRTLKEWKFQVFEERIGRKLYHDIQTFLTDWYKKPKADTLIMLLITCGRTILLLFQQQINMVTLFDSHSHVTTENPHRGLVVAQAKFQKLHSLCDWYVDAVLNNCFNAQSDRYELAFLYYSQSSKCCDACDNNNEKLHECGCKRS
;
A
#
# COMPACT_ATOMS: atom_id res chain seq x y z
N MET A 1 5.03 3.08 -18.80
CA MET A 1 4.60 2.38 -17.57
C MET A 1 5.56 2.78 -16.46
N SER A 2 5.11 3.07 -15.23
CA SER A 2 6.05 3.48 -14.16
C SER A 2 6.63 2.25 -13.47
N GLU A 3 7.97 2.12 -13.50
CA GLU A 3 8.71 1.09 -12.75
C GLU A 3 8.78 1.41 -11.24
N ALA A 4 8.29 2.58 -10.82
CA ALA A 4 8.27 3.04 -9.45
C ALA A 4 6.98 2.65 -8.69
N CYS A 5 6.15 1.74 -9.22
CA CYS A 5 4.81 1.43 -8.69
C CYS A 5 4.81 1.06 -7.20
N THR A 6 5.77 0.27 -6.72
CA THR A 6 5.92 -0.10 -5.31
C THR A 6 6.14 1.13 -4.42
N LEU A 7 7.04 2.05 -4.82
CA LEU A 7 7.28 3.30 -4.10
C LEU A 7 6.05 4.20 -4.08
N ILE A 8 5.38 4.34 -5.23
CA ILE A 8 4.17 5.18 -5.35
C ILE A 8 3.07 4.64 -4.42
N CYS A 9 2.82 3.33 -4.43
CA CYS A 9 1.85 2.69 -3.55
C CYS A 9 2.16 2.95 -2.06
N LEU A 10 3.42 2.74 -1.66
CA LEU A 10 3.85 2.98 -0.28
C LEU A 10 3.72 4.45 0.13
N LEU A 11 4.08 5.39 -0.74
CA LEU A 11 3.95 6.83 -0.46
C LEU A 11 2.48 7.27 -0.35
N VAL A 12 1.59 6.76 -1.21
CA VAL A 12 0.14 6.98 -1.10
C VAL A 12 -0.37 6.48 0.24
N ALA A 13 -0.06 5.23 0.59
CA ALA A 13 -0.46 4.62 1.86
C ALA A 13 0.08 5.37 3.08
N GLN A 14 1.35 5.80 3.03
CA GLN A 14 1.99 6.57 4.08
C GLN A 14 1.28 7.91 4.32
N ARG A 15 0.96 8.66 3.26
CA ARG A 15 0.31 9.98 3.37
C ARG A 15 -1.11 9.88 3.91
N ILE A 16 -1.88 8.92 3.42
CA ILE A 16 -3.24 8.66 3.91
C ILE A 16 -3.20 8.30 5.39
N SER A 17 -2.29 7.39 5.78
CA SER A 17 -2.20 6.94 7.17
C SER A 17 -1.69 8.03 8.11
N GLN A 18 -0.66 8.77 7.71
CA GLN A 18 -0.09 9.88 8.50
C GLN A 18 -1.08 11.01 8.73
N SER A 19 -1.94 11.30 7.75
CA SER A 19 -2.96 12.36 7.87
C SER A 19 -4.21 11.90 8.61
N GLY A 20 -4.36 10.60 8.90
CA GLY A 20 -5.60 10.04 9.44
C GLY A 20 -6.79 10.15 8.49
N LEU A 21 -6.54 10.27 7.17
CA LEU A 21 -7.59 10.50 6.18
C LEU A 21 -8.52 9.28 6.07
N GLN A 22 -9.79 9.46 6.42
CA GLN A 22 -10.85 8.47 6.23
C GLN A 22 -11.45 8.59 4.82
N LEU A 23 -11.16 7.63 3.93
CA LEU A 23 -11.63 7.64 2.54
C LEU A 23 -13.09 7.18 2.45
N ARG A 24 -14.04 8.09 2.66
CA ARG A 24 -15.49 7.78 2.53
C ARG A 24 -16.00 7.83 1.09
N SER A 25 -15.32 8.57 0.21
CA SER A 25 -15.60 8.66 -1.22
C SER A 25 -14.31 8.99 -1.96
N VAL A 26 -13.87 8.12 -2.87
CA VAL A 26 -12.68 8.38 -3.70
C VAL A 26 -12.92 9.45 -4.77
N GLU A 27 -14.16 9.56 -5.25
CA GLU A 27 -14.55 10.57 -6.24
C GLU A 27 -14.51 11.99 -5.64
N ASN A 28 -15.02 12.14 -4.42
CA ASN A 28 -15.18 13.44 -3.76
C ASN A 28 -14.11 13.71 -2.68
N CYS A 29 -12.87 13.25 -2.91
CA CYS A 29 -11.74 13.48 -2.00
C CYS A 29 -10.59 14.23 -2.68
N PRO A 30 -10.55 15.58 -2.61
CA PRO A 30 -9.44 16.36 -3.16
C PRO A 30 -8.09 16.01 -2.55
N MET A 31 -8.06 15.74 -1.24
CA MET A 31 -6.83 15.34 -0.53
C MET A 31 -6.22 14.04 -1.07
N LEU A 32 -7.05 13.06 -1.44
CA LEU A 32 -6.57 11.83 -2.07
C LEU A 32 -5.86 12.14 -3.40
N ARG A 33 -6.42 13.03 -4.22
CA ARG A 33 -5.81 13.42 -5.51
C ARG A 33 -4.46 14.10 -5.31
N ILE A 34 -4.36 14.97 -4.30
CA ILE A 34 -3.08 15.61 -3.93
C ILE A 34 -2.07 14.55 -3.49
N PHE A 35 -2.45 13.63 -2.59
CA PHE A 35 -1.54 12.58 -2.13
C PHE A 35 -1.09 11.65 -3.26
N ILE A 36 -1.97 11.30 -4.19
CA ILE A 36 -1.61 10.52 -5.37
C ILE A 36 -0.61 11.29 -6.24
N ALA A 37 -0.90 12.54 -6.57
CA ALA A 37 -0.02 13.36 -7.42
C ALA A 37 1.37 13.54 -6.82
N GLU A 38 1.45 13.89 -5.53
CA GLU A 38 2.72 14.01 -4.81
C GLU A 38 3.49 12.70 -4.76
N SER A 39 2.81 11.59 -4.48
CA SER A 39 3.44 10.26 -4.44
C SER A 39 3.96 9.81 -5.79
N ILE A 40 3.30 10.15 -6.90
CA ILE A 40 3.79 9.86 -8.26
C ILE A 40 5.08 10.65 -8.52
N VAL A 41 5.09 11.96 -8.22
CA VAL A 41 6.27 12.80 -8.43
C VAL A 41 7.44 12.36 -7.55
N GLU A 42 7.20 12.14 -6.25
CA GLU A 42 8.22 11.69 -5.30
C GLU A 42 8.70 10.27 -5.58
N GLY A 43 7.79 9.35 -5.93
CA GLY A 43 8.10 7.95 -6.24
C GLY A 43 9.00 7.83 -7.46
N ASN A 44 8.66 8.49 -8.57
CA ASN A 44 9.47 8.47 -9.79
C ASN A 44 10.84 9.12 -9.59
N LYS A 45 10.89 10.24 -8.85
CA LYS A 45 12.16 10.92 -8.53
C LYS A 45 13.07 10.03 -7.68
N THR A 46 12.51 9.41 -6.65
CA THR A 46 13.25 8.52 -5.73
C THR A 46 13.74 7.27 -6.46
N HIS A 47 12.88 6.65 -7.27
CA HIS A 47 13.24 5.50 -8.11
C HIS A 47 14.41 5.82 -9.05
N SER A 48 14.33 6.94 -9.76
CA SER A 48 15.43 7.38 -10.66
C SER A 48 16.75 7.57 -9.90
N GLN A 49 16.70 8.07 -8.66
CA GLN A 49 17.89 8.23 -7.82
C GLN A 49 18.46 6.89 -7.34
N ILE A 50 17.60 5.92 -7.02
CA ILE A 50 17.98 4.56 -6.62
C ILE A 50 18.74 3.88 -7.77
N LEU A 51 18.18 3.91 -8.99
CA LEU A 51 18.81 3.30 -10.16
C LEU A 51 20.11 3.99 -10.54
N ARG A 52 20.12 5.33 -10.58
CA ARG A 52 21.34 6.10 -10.89
C ARG A 52 22.49 5.82 -9.93
N ARG A 53 22.18 5.49 -8.68
CA ARG A 53 23.18 5.17 -7.64
C ARG A 53 23.55 3.68 -7.61
N GLY A 54 22.90 2.83 -8.40
CA GLY A 54 23.14 1.39 -8.39
C GLY A 54 22.85 0.72 -7.04
N LEU A 55 21.86 1.24 -6.29
CA LEU A 55 21.52 0.67 -4.97
C LEU A 55 20.82 -0.69 -5.08
N VAL A 56 20.29 -1.00 -6.26
CA VAL A 56 19.66 -2.29 -6.61
C VAL A 56 20.13 -2.71 -8.01
N PRO A 57 20.18 -4.03 -8.30
CA PRO A 57 20.65 -4.54 -9.58
C PRO A 57 19.56 -4.58 -10.67
N HIS A 58 18.30 -4.31 -10.33
CA HIS A 58 17.14 -4.41 -11.23
C HIS A 58 16.21 -3.19 -11.11
N PRO A 59 15.40 -2.90 -12.16
CA PRO A 59 14.54 -1.72 -12.18
C PRO A 59 13.31 -1.84 -11.26
N TYR A 60 12.85 -3.05 -10.93
CA TYR A 60 11.65 -3.27 -10.14
C TYR A 60 11.99 -3.44 -8.67
N LEU A 61 11.46 -2.58 -7.80
CA LEU A 61 11.69 -2.69 -6.36
C LEU A 61 10.67 -3.62 -5.71
N ASN A 62 11.16 -4.57 -4.93
CA ASN A 62 10.32 -5.30 -3.98
C ASN A 62 9.96 -4.40 -2.77
N THR A 63 9.08 -4.89 -1.90
CA THR A 63 8.61 -4.13 -0.73
C THR A 63 9.76 -3.71 0.19
N GLU A 64 10.70 -4.61 0.48
CA GLU A 64 11.83 -4.37 1.38
C GLU A 64 12.79 -3.31 0.83
N GLU A 65 13.17 -3.42 -0.45
CA GLU A 65 14.02 -2.45 -1.13
C GLU A 65 13.36 -1.07 -1.17
N ALA A 66 12.06 -1.02 -1.47
CA ALA A 66 11.31 0.23 -1.50
C ALA A 66 11.24 0.87 -0.11
N LEU A 67 11.04 0.11 0.97
CA LEU A 67 11.07 0.63 2.34
C LEU A 67 12.47 1.10 2.76
N THR A 68 13.51 0.38 2.34
CA THR A 68 14.90 0.66 2.69
C THR A 68 15.41 1.93 2.01
N TYR A 69 15.17 2.05 0.69
CA TYR A 69 15.73 3.12 -0.14
C TYR A 69 14.74 4.23 -0.47
N GLY A 70 13.44 4.05 -0.21
CA GLY A 70 12.38 5.00 -0.56
C GLY A 70 12.29 6.25 0.31
N GLY A 71 13.26 6.46 1.21
CA GLY A 71 13.41 7.69 1.97
C GLY A 71 12.78 7.69 3.36
N LYS A 72 12.99 8.80 4.09
CA LYS A 72 12.67 8.89 5.53
C LYS A 72 11.19 8.69 5.85
N ARG A 73 10.28 9.10 4.96
CA ARG A 73 8.83 8.96 5.18
C ARG A 73 8.42 7.49 5.30
N LEU A 74 8.96 6.63 4.42
CA LEU A 74 8.60 5.22 4.39
C LEU A 74 9.07 4.42 5.62
N ARG A 75 10.01 4.96 6.42
CA ARG A 75 10.43 4.36 7.71
C ARG A 75 9.30 4.26 8.74
N THR A 76 8.23 5.04 8.55
CA THR A 76 7.01 4.99 9.37
C THR A 76 6.10 3.83 8.98
N LEU A 77 6.32 3.18 7.84
CA LEU A 77 5.63 1.94 7.49
C LEU A 77 6.41 0.75 8.03
N LYS A 78 5.68 -0.20 8.61
CA LYS A 78 6.23 -1.46 9.12
C LYS A 78 5.51 -2.60 8.44
N GLU A 79 6.29 -3.51 7.85
CA GLU A 79 5.75 -4.77 7.39
C GLU A 79 5.27 -5.59 8.59
N TRP A 80 4.10 -6.20 8.43
CA TRP A 80 3.50 -7.12 9.39
C TRP A 80 3.64 -8.56 8.92
N LYS A 81 3.27 -8.84 7.67
CA LYS A 81 3.34 -10.18 7.07
C LYS A 81 3.61 -10.08 5.58
N PHE A 82 4.28 -11.09 5.05
CA PHE A 82 4.52 -11.27 3.63
C PHE A 82 4.30 -12.74 3.28
N GLN A 83 3.71 -13.01 2.12
CA GLN A 83 3.57 -14.37 1.60
C GLN A 83 3.53 -14.40 0.07
N VAL A 84 4.19 -15.40 -0.50
CA VAL A 84 4.15 -15.74 -1.92
C VAL A 84 3.17 -16.91 -2.13
N PHE A 85 2.37 -16.82 -3.18
CA PHE A 85 1.40 -17.81 -3.58
C PHE A 85 1.73 -18.32 -4.98
N GLU A 86 1.92 -19.63 -5.12
CA GLU A 86 2.14 -20.31 -6.40
C GLU A 86 0.81 -20.88 -6.92
N GLU A 87 -0.15 -19.99 -7.15
CA GLU A 87 -1.44 -20.36 -7.73
C GLU A 87 -2.07 -19.26 -8.56
N ARG A 88 -3.10 -19.63 -9.34
CA ARG A 88 -3.86 -18.68 -10.15
C ARG A 88 -4.58 -17.67 -9.27
N ILE A 89 -4.25 -16.39 -9.45
CA ILE A 89 -4.79 -15.30 -8.63
C ILE A 89 -6.32 -15.27 -8.58
N GLY A 90 -6.99 -15.51 -9.72
CA GLY A 90 -8.45 -15.53 -9.80
C GLY A 90 -9.15 -16.65 -9.02
N ARG A 91 -8.42 -17.64 -8.50
CA ARG A 91 -9.02 -18.73 -7.72
C ARG A 91 -9.08 -18.45 -6.23
N LYS A 92 -8.07 -17.79 -5.67
CA LYS A 92 -7.90 -17.69 -4.21
C LYS A 92 -7.62 -16.31 -3.65
N LEU A 93 -7.42 -15.28 -4.47
CA LEU A 93 -7.06 -13.94 -3.99
C LEU A 93 -7.95 -13.46 -2.83
N TYR A 94 -9.27 -13.54 -2.98
CA TYR A 94 -10.20 -13.16 -1.92
C TYR A 94 -10.00 -13.98 -0.62
N HIS A 95 -9.88 -15.30 -0.75
CA HIS A 95 -9.72 -16.21 0.38
C HIS A 95 -8.41 -15.96 1.14
N ASP A 96 -7.32 -15.72 0.42
CA ASP A 96 -6.03 -15.45 1.03
C ASP A 96 -6.05 -14.12 1.77
N ILE A 97 -6.56 -13.06 1.13
CA ILE A 97 -6.76 -11.77 1.78
C ILE A 97 -7.62 -11.94 3.04
N GLN A 98 -8.71 -12.68 2.96
CA GLN A 98 -9.60 -12.90 4.10
C GLN A 98 -8.90 -13.60 5.26
N THR A 99 -8.02 -14.56 4.99
CA THR A 99 -7.21 -15.22 6.01
C THR A 99 -6.33 -14.24 6.78
N PHE A 100 -5.67 -13.31 6.06
CA PHE A 100 -4.89 -12.24 6.71
C PHE A 100 -5.76 -11.26 7.46
N LEU A 101 -6.91 -10.85 6.90
CA LEU A 101 -7.84 -9.93 7.57
C LEU A 101 -8.39 -10.53 8.86
N THR A 102 -8.77 -11.80 8.85
CA THR A 102 -9.23 -12.52 10.06
C THR A 102 -8.16 -12.51 11.14
N ASP A 103 -6.89 -12.66 10.79
CA ASP A 103 -5.81 -12.60 11.77
C ASP A 103 -5.51 -11.17 12.25
N TRP A 104 -5.51 -10.20 11.33
CA TRP A 104 -5.28 -8.79 11.62
C TRP A 104 -6.29 -8.27 12.65
N TYR A 105 -7.58 -8.54 12.44
CA TYR A 105 -8.65 -8.00 13.26
C TYR A 105 -8.78 -8.64 14.64
N LYS A 106 -8.01 -9.69 14.96
CA LYS A 106 -7.89 -10.18 16.35
C LYS A 106 -7.14 -9.19 17.23
N LYS A 107 -6.13 -8.49 16.68
CA LYS A 107 -5.29 -7.52 17.41
C LYS A 107 -4.67 -6.53 16.42
N PRO A 108 -5.45 -5.57 15.89
CA PRO A 108 -4.96 -4.62 14.90
C PRO A 108 -3.86 -3.74 15.49
N LYS A 109 -2.81 -3.47 14.69
CA LYS A 109 -1.69 -2.60 15.11
C LYS A 109 -1.86 -1.14 14.68
N ALA A 110 -2.83 -0.85 13.81
CA ALA A 110 -3.18 0.47 13.31
C ALA A 110 -4.62 0.48 12.78
N ASP A 111 -5.20 1.67 12.61
CA ASP A 111 -6.55 1.86 12.07
C ASP A 111 -6.69 1.47 10.59
N THR A 112 -5.59 1.59 9.84
CA THR A 112 -5.54 1.24 8.42
C THR A 112 -4.53 0.11 8.23
N LEU A 113 -5.01 -1.02 7.72
CA LEU A 113 -4.14 -2.06 7.19
C LEU A 113 -3.82 -1.74 5.73
N ILE A 114 -2.54 -1.73 5.42
CA ILE A 114 -1.99 -1.51 4.08
C ILE A 114 -1.68 -2.88 3.51
N MET A 115 -2.10 -3.16 2.29
CA MET A 115 -1.74 -4.37 1.57
C MET A 115 -1.23 -4.01 0.19
N LEU A 116 -0.06 -4.53 -0.16
CA LEU A 116 0.43 -4.56 -1.52
C LEU A 116 0.10 -5.92 -2.11
N LEU A 117 -0.53 -5.91 -3.29
CA LEU A 117 -0.65 -7.10 -4.13
C LEU A 117 0.35 -6.94 -5.28
N ILE A 118 1.26 -7.91 -5.39
CA ILE A 118 2.34 -7.91 -6.37
C ILE A 118 2.16 -9.10 -7.30
N THR A 119 2.08 -8.84 -8.60
CA THR A 119 1.96 -9.89 -9.62
C THR A 119 2.43 -9.38 -10.98
N CYS A 120 3.07 -10.24 -11.78
CA CYS A 120 3.54 -9.89 -13.13
C CYS A 120 4.32 -8.56 -13.21
N GLY A 121 5.19 -8.29 -12.22
CA GLY A 121 5.99 -7.06 -12.15
C GLY A 121 5.21 -5.78 -11.80
N ARG A 122 3.97 -5.92 -11.33
CA ARG A 122 3.08 -4.82 -10.95
C ARG A 122 2.76 -4.88 -9.48
N THR A 123 2.77 -3.72 -8.84
CA THR A 123 2.31 -3.55 -7.46
C THR A 123 1.06 -2.68 -7.43
N ILE A 124 0.01 -3.17 -6.80
CA ILE A 124 -1.18 -2.39 -6.47
C ILE A 124 -1.33 -2.27 -4.96
N LEU A 125 -2.10 -1.27 -4.53
CA LEU A 125 -2.37 -0.98 -3.13
C LEU A 125 -3.83 -1.29 -2.79
N LEU A 126 -4.06 -1.99 -1.69
CA LEU A 126 -5.34 -2.00 -0.98
C LEU A 126 -5.17 -1.38 0.41
N LEU A 127 -6.12 -0.52 0.78
CA LEU A 127 -6.22 0.11 2.08
C LEU A 127 -7.51 -0.36 2.75
N PHE A 128 -7.38 -1.03 3.88
CA PHE A 128 -8.51 -1.51 4.68
C PHE A 128 -8.73 -0.57 5.87
N GLN A 129 -9.76 0.27 5.80
CA GLN A 129 -10.12 1.24 6.84
C GLN A 129 -11.33 0.75 7.64
N GLN A 130 -11.06 0.02 8.72
CA GLN A 130 -12.10 -0.69 9.48
C GLN A 130 -13.15 0.25 10.06
N GLN A 131 -12.72 1.39 10.61
CA GLN A 131 -13.61 2.36 11.27
C GLN A 131 -14.74 2.87 10.35
N ILE A 132 -14.49 2.92 9.04
CA ILE A 132 -15.48 3.36 8.04
C ILE A 132 -16.03 2.21 7.20
N ASN A 133 -15.64 0.97 7.50
CA ASN A 133 -16.03 -0.23 6.77
C ASN A 133 -15.74 -0.12 5.24
N MET A 134 -14.60 0.47 4.86
CA MET A 134 -14.22 0.64 3.45
C MET A 134 -12.89 -0.05 3.11
N VAL A 135 -12.82 -0.55 1.89
CA VAL A 135 -11.61 -1.01 1.21
C VAL A 135 -11.39 -0.11 -0.01
N THR A 136 -10.20 0.45 -0.15
CA THR A 136 -9.82 1.25 -1.31
C THR A 136 -8.69 0.56 -2.06
N LEU A 137 -8.87 0.31 -3.34
CA LEU A 137 -7.86 -0.18 -4.27
C LEU A 137 -7.28 0.99 -5.05
N PHE A 138 -5.97 1.04 -5.16
CA PHE A 138 -5.23 2.01 -5.97
C PHE A 138 -4.25 1.25 -6.87
N ASP A 139 -4.34 1.51 -8.16
CA ASP A 139 -3.42 1.02 -9.17
C ASP A 139 -2.84 2.20 -9.95
N SER A 140 -1.53 2.41 -9.84
CA SER A 140 -0.82 3.51 -10.51
C SER A 140 -0.52 3.27 -11.99
N HIS A 141 -0.77 2.05 -12.51
CA HIS A 141 -0.46 1.71 -13.90
C HIS A 141 -1.45 2.37 -14.87
N SER A 142 -1.08 2.41 -16.15
CA SER A 142 -2.00 2.89 -17.19
C SER A 142 -2.92 1.76 -17.60
N HIS A 143 -4.23 1.98 -17.53
CA HIS A 143 -5.26 0.99 -17.86
C HIS A 143 -5.81 1.18 -19.28
N VAL A 144 -4.89 1.33 -20.24
CA VAL A 144 -5.20 1.56 -21.66
C VAL A 144 -5.91 0.34 -22.23
N THR A 145 -7.08 0.55 -22.83
CA THR A 145 -7.76 -0.46 -23.65
C THR A 145 -7.93 0.05 -25.08
N THR A 146 -8.21 -0.83 -26.04
CA THR A 146 -8.51 -0.47 -27.44
C THR A 146 -9.67 0.51 -27.54
N GLU A 147 -10.68 0.36 -26.68
CA GLU A 147 -11.85 1.25 -26.61
C GLU A 147 -11.59 2.55 -25.86
N ASN A 148 -10.62 2.58 -24.94
CA ASN A 148 -10.33 3.73 -24.09
C ASN A 148 -8.82 3.94 -23.93
N PRO A 149 -8.15 4.57 -24.91
CA PRO A 149 -6.70 4.66 -24.96
C PRO A 149 -6.08 5.63 -23.93
N HIS A 150 -6.90 6.49 -23.32
CA HIS A 150 -6.45 7.54 -22.39
C HIS A 150 -6.68 7.22 -20.91
N ARG A 151 -6.97 5.95 -20.57
CA ARG A 151 -7.13 5.55 -19.16
C ARG A 151 -5.79 5.57 -18.44
N GLY A 152 -5.71 6.45 -17.45
CA GLY A 152 -4.60 6.57 -16.52
C GLY A 152 -4.69 5.57 -15.37
N LEU A 153 -4.30 6.01 -14.18
CA LEU A 153 -4.41 5.26 -12.92
C LEU A 153 -5.87 4.91 -12.57
N VAL A 154 -6.04 3.90 -11.74
CA VAL A 154 -7.36 3.46 -11.24
C VAL A 154 -7.42 3.58 -9.72
N VAL A 155 -8.53 4.14 -9.24
CA VAL A 155 -8.91 4.11 -7.83
C VAL A 155 -10.31 3.52 -7.74
N ALA A 156 -10.45 2.41 -7.04
CA ALA A 156 -11.74 1.78 -6.79
C ALA A 156 -11.98 1.68 -5.28
N GLN A 157 -13.24 1.70 -4.88
CA GLN A 157 -13.60 1.67 -3.48
C GLN A 157 -14.88 0.85 -3.29
N ALA A 158 -14.87 0.01 -2.26
CA ALA A 158 -15.99 -0.85 -1.90
C ALA A 158 -16.12 -0.97 -0.38
N LYS A 159 -17.29 -1.41 0.11
CA LYS A 159 -17.43 -1.84 1.50
C LYS A 159 -16.75 -3.20 1.71
N PHE A 160 -16.32 -3.54 2.93
CA PHE A 160 -15.70 -4.85 3.21
C PHE A 160 -16.56 -6.04 2.76
N GLN A 161 -17.88 -5.95 2.91
CA GLN A 161 -18.81 -7.02 2.48
C GLN A 161 -18.77 -7.27 0.97
N LYS A 162 -18.21 -6.34 0.18
CA LYS A 162 -18.04 -6.43 -1.28
C LYS A 162 -16.58 -6.66 -1.68
N LEU A 163 -15.70 -7.02 -0.75
CA LEU A 163 -14.30 -7.32 -1.03
C LEU A 163 -14.15 -8.41 -2.09
N HIS A 164 -14.95 -9.48 -2.02
CA HIS A 164 -14.93 -10.55 -3.03
C HIS A 164 -15.19 -9.98 -4.43
N SER A 165 -16.27 -9.20 -4.60
CA SER A 165 -16.60 -8.55 -5.87
C SER A 165 -15.52 -7.57 -6.35
N LEU A 166 -14.83 -6.89 -5.42
CA LEU A 166 -13.70 -6.02 -5.77
C LEU A 166 -12.51 -6.84 -6.28
N CYS A 167 -12.21 -7.99 -5.67
CA CYS A 167 -11.18 -8.92 -6.14
C CYS A 167 -11.52 -9.49 -7.53
N ASP A 168 -12.75 -9.95 -7.73
CA ASP A 168 -13.22 -10.49 -9.02
C ASP A 168 -13.11 -9.43 -10.12
N TRP A 169 -13.62 -8.23 -9.84
CA TRP A 169 -13.52 -7.10 -10.77
C TRP A 169 -12.06 -6.76 -11.10
N TYR A 170 -11.15 -6.76 -10.12
CA TYR A 170 -9.75 -6.49 -10.39
C TYR A 170 -9.13 -7.59 -11.27
N VAL A 171 -9.36 -8.86 -10.97
CA VAL A 171 -8.82 -9.96 -11.78
C VAL A 171 -9.36 -9.91 -13.21
N ASP A 172 -10.68 -9.77 -13.37
CA ASP A 172 -11.30 -9.84 -14.69
C ASP A 172 -11.13 -8.54 -15.49
N ALA A 173 -11.54 -7.40 -14.92
CA ALA A 173 -11.55 -6.14 -15.65
C ALA A 173 -10.16 -5.51 -15.78
N VAL A 174 -9.29 -5.69 -14.77
CA VAL A 174 -7.97 -5.06 -14.76
C VAL A 174 -6.89 -6.01 -15.26
N LEU A 175 -6.68 -7.17 -14.63
CA LEU A 175 -5.59 -8.06 -15.04
C LEU A 175 -5.86 -8.74 -16.38
N ASN A 176 -7.03 -9.37 -16.55
CA ASN A 176 -7.35 -10.10 -17.78
C ASN A 176 -7.64 -9.12 -18.93
N ASN A 177 -8.55 -8.17 -18.76
CA ASN A 177 -9.00 -7.34 -19.88
C ASN A 177 -8.05 -6.18 -20.24
N CYS A 178 -7.39 -5.55 -19.27
CA CYS A 178 -6.46 -4.44 -19.58
C CYS A 178 -5.03 -4.94 -19.88
N PHE A 179 -4.61 -6.05 -19.28
CA PHE A 179 -3.21 -6.48 -19.37
C PHE A 179 -3.00 -7.87 -19.97
N ASN A 180 -4.08 -8.60 -20.29
CA ASN A 180 -4.04 -9.98 -20.78
C ASN A 180 -3.10 -10.87 -19.93
N ALA A 181 -3.09 -10.61 -18.62
CA ALA A 181 -2.16 -11.21 -17.69
C ALA A 181 -2.85 -12.37 -16.96
N GLN A 182 -2.42 -13.60 -17.26
CA GLN A 182 -2.75 -14.78 -16.45
C GLN A 182 -1.59 -15.06 -15.52
N SER A 183 -1.76 -14.74 -14.24
CA SER A 183 -0.73 -14.99 -13.24
C SER A 183 -1.04 -16.23 -12.42
N ASP A 184 -0.12 -17.18 -12.44
CA ASP A 184 -0.03 -18.34 -11.56
C ASP A 184 0.86 -18.08 -10.33
N ARG A 185 1.32 -16.84 -10.13
CA ARG A 185 2.08 -16.44 -8.95
C ARG A 185 1.81 -14.99 -8.54
N TYR A 186 1.51 -14.78 -7.26
CA TYR A 186 1.37 -13.44 -6.69
C TYR A 186 1.90 -13.38 -5.27
N GLU A 187 2.13 -12.17 -4.80
CA GLU A 187 2.70 -11.90 -3.48
C GLU A 187 1.79 -10.90 -2.77
N LEU A 188 1.58 -11.12 -1.47
CA LEU A 188 0.85 -10.21 -0.60
C LEU A 188 1.79 -9.71 0.48
N ALA A 189 2.02 -8.40 0.52
CA ALA A 189 2.76 -7.74 1.60
C ALA A 189 1.80 -6.88 2.40
N PHE A 190 1.68 -7.14 3.70
CA PHE A 190 0.83 -6.39 4.60
C PHE A 190 1.67 -5.49 5.48
N LEU A 191 1.32 -4.22 5.55
CA LEU A 191 2.02 -3.19 6.29
C LEU A 191 1.04 -2.39 7.15
N TYR A 192 1.59 -1.64 8.10
CA TYR A 192 0.85 -0.66 8.87
C TYR A 192 1.70 0.58 9.13
N TYR A 193 1.03 1.71 9.29
CA TYR A 193 1.68 2.93 9.72
C TYR A 193 1.94 2.87 11.22
N SER A 194 3.21 2.89 11.59
CA SER A 194 3.67 3.06 12.96
C SER A 194 4.14 4.51 13.12
N GLN A 195 3.40 5.27 13.92
CA GLN A 195 3.85 6.60 14.31
C GLN A 195 5.14 6.40 15.09
N SER A 196 6.28 6.87 14.55
CA SER A 196 7.54 6.83 15.29
C SER A 196 7.28 7.57 16.59
N SER A 197 7.32 6.86 17.72
CA SER A 197 7.25 7.46 19.04
C SER A 197 8.43 8.41 19.16
N LYS A 198 8.22 9.70 18.85
CA LYS A 198 9.19 10.77 19.14
C LYS A 198 9.43 10.96 20.65
N CYS A 199 8.88 10.08 21.49
CA CYS A 199 8.90 10.20 22.94
C CYS A 199 9.85 9.23 23.66
N CYS A 200 10.65 8.40 22.97
CA CYS A 200 11.44 7.37 23.68
C CYS A 200 12.94 7.32 23.35
N ASP A 201 13.46 8.04 22.36
CA ASP A 201 14.91 7.99 22.07
C ASP A 201 15.76 8.80 23.08
N ALA A 202 15.11 9.53 24.00
CA ALA A 202 15.77 10.29 25.06
C ALA A 202 15.68 9.63 26.45
N CYS A 203 15.03 8.46 26.57
CA CYS A 203 14.81 7.81 27.87
C CYS A 203 15.89 6.78 28.25
N ASP A 204 16.76 6.39 27.30
CA ASP A 204 17.76 5.32 27.50
C ASP A 204 19.17 5.83 27.86
N ASN A 205 19.35 7.14 28.06
CA ASN A 205 20.59 7.70 28.58
C ASN A 205 20.39 8.19 30.02
N ASN A 206 20.78 7.32 30.95
CA ASN A 206 21.10 7.58 32.36
C ASN A 206 21.17 9.06 32.75
N ASN A 207 20.16 9.53 33.48
CA ASN A 207 20.38 10.23 34.75
C ASN A 207 19.05 10.42 35.49
N GLU A 208 19.08 10.10 36.78
CA GLU A 208 18.03 10.33 37.76
C GLU A 208 17.50 11.77 37.66
N LYS A 209 16.32 11.94 37.10
CA LYS A 209 15.37 13.01 37.43
C LYS A 209 14.01 12.61 36.88
N LEU A 210 13.04 12.41 37.78
CA LEU A 210 11.63 12.28 37.42
C LEU A 210 11.23 13.49 36.57
N HIS A 211 11.12 13.30 35.26
CA HIS A 211 10.34 14.15 34.39
C HIS A 211 9.00 13.46 34.16
N GLU A 212 7.94 14.08 34.64
CA GLU A 212 6.55 13.69 34.37
C GLU A 212 6.28 13.76 32.86
N CYS A 213 6.52 12.67 32.16
CA CYS A 213 6.02 12.52 30.80
C CYS A 213 4.56 12.09 30.89
N GLY A 214 3.64 13.05 30.69
CA GLY A 214 2.18 12.87 30.67
C GLY A 214 1.66 12.05 29.49
N CYS A 215 2.24 10.87 29.23
CA CYS A 215 1.71 9.91 28.26
C CYS A 215 0.47 9.23 28.84
N LYS A 216 -0.71 9.81 28.61
CA LYS A 216 -1.97 9.09 28.78
C LYS A 216 -1.99 7.96 27.74
N ARG A 217 -1.99 6.71 28.23
CA ARG A 217 -2.37 5.55 27.42
C ARG A 217 -3.84 5.72 27.05
N SER A 218 -4.12 5.95 25.77
CA SER A 218 -5.44 5.78 25.16
C SER A 218 -5.43 4.53 24.31
#